data_AF-A0A0K2WML9-F1
#
_entry.id   AF-A0A0K2WML9-F1
#
_cell.length_a   1.000
_cell.length_b   1.000
_cell.length_c   1.000
_cell.angle_alpha   90.00
_cell.angle_beta   90.00
_cell.angle_gamma   90.00
#
_symmetry.space_group_name_H-M   'P 1'
#
loop_
_entity.id
_entity.type
_entity.pdbx_description
1 polymer ?
#
loop_
_entity_poly.entity_id
_entity_poly.type
_entity_poly.pdbx_seq_one_letter_code
_entity_poly.pdbx_strand_id
1 'polypeptide(L)' 'GHTLIWHSQLPQWFVRGDDGELRSAEELKAIMKEHIHTVVGRYKGRIKGWDVVNE' A
#
# COMPACT_ATOMS: atom_id res chain seq x y z
N GLY A 1 8.33 2.32 11.02
CA GLY A 1 7.26 2.93 10.22
C GLY A 1 6.07 2.03 10.32
N HIS A 2 4.90 2.59 10.61
CA HIS A 2 3.68 1.84 10.88
C HIS A 2 2.56 2.47 10.07
N THR A 3 1.91 1.78 9.15
CA THR A 3 2.18 0.45 8.54
C THR A 3 2.11 0.60 7.01
N LEU A 4 2.61 -0.37 6.24
CA LEU A 4 2.54 -0.29 4.76
C LEU A 4 1.26 -0.91 4.20
N ILE A 5 0.86 -2.08 4.69
CA ILE A 5 -0.34 -2.79 4.24
C ILE A 5 -1.19 -3.10 5.46
N TRP A 6 -2.42 -2.57 5.47
CA TRP A 6 -3.41 -2.81 6.52
C TRP A 6 -4.81 -2.62 5.96
N HIS A 7 -5.75 -3.44 6.43
CA HIS A 7 -7.14 -3.35 6.02
C HIS A 7 -7.86 -2.14 6.65
N SER A 8 -7.41 -1.67 7.82
CA SER A 8 -7.94 -0.47 8.46
C SER A 8 -7.32 0.79 7.85
N GLN A 9 -8.08 1.88 7.87
CA GLN A 9 -7.68 3.18 7.32
C GLN A 9 -7.24 3.11 5.83
N LEU A 10 -7.69 2.10 5.10
CA LEU A 10 -7.47 1.94 3.67
C LEU A 10 -8.55 2.70 2.89
N PRO A 11 -8.19 3.69 2.04
CA PRO A 11 -9.17 4.41 1.25
C PRO A 11 -9.76 3.51 0.15
N GLN A 12 -11.06 3.69 -0.14
CA GLN A 12 -11.80 2.83 -1.09
C GLN A 12 -11.18 2.80 -2.50
N TRP A 13 -10.60 3.90 -2.98
CA TRP A 13 -9.97 3.97 -4.30
C TRP A 13 -8.80 2.98 -4.47
N PHE A 14 -8.22 2.53 -3.36
CA PHE A 14 -7.13 1.55 -3.41
C PHE A 14 -7.62 0.21 -3.94
N VAL A 15 -8.83 -0.20 -3.54
CA VAL A 15 -9.43 -1.49 -3.91
C VAL A 15 -10.44 -1.39 -5.04
N ARG A 16 -10.93 -0.19 -5.35
CA ARG A 16 -11.92 0.06 -6.40
C ARG A 16 -11.40 0.96 -7.52
N GLY A 17 -11.79 0.64 -8.75
CA GLY A 17 -11.57 1.48 -9.93
C GLY A 17 -12.46 2.72 -9.94
N ASP A 18 -12.25 3.58 -10.94
CA ASP A 18 -13.09 4.77 -11.18
C ASP A 18 -14.53 4.36 -11.60
N ASP A 19 -14.69 3.14 -12.09
CA ASP A 19 -15.97 2.48 -12.39
C ASP A 19 -16.69 1.96 -11.14
N GLY A 20 -16.05 2.02 -9.97
CA GLY A 20 -16.57 1.51 -8.70
C GLY A 20 -16.41 0.00 -8.52
N GLU A 21 -15.89 -0.72 -9.53
CA GLU A 21 -15.67 -2.16 -9.47
C GLU A 21 -14.39 -2.50 -8.71
N LEU A 22 -14.30 -3.73 -8.23
CA LEU A 22 -13.08 -4.21 -7.57
C LEU A 22 -11.95 -4.33 -8.59
N ARG A 23 -10.77 -3.84 -8.22
CA ARG A 23 -9.55 -4.01 -9.02
C ARG A 23 -9.15 -5.49 -9.09
N SER A 24 -8.54 -5.87 -10.21
CA SER A 24 -7.93 -7.18 -10.37
C SER A 24 -6.77 -7.40 -9.38
N ALA A 25 -6.42 -8.66 -9.15
CA ALA A 25 -5.27 -9.00 -8.30
C ALA A 25 -3.96 -8.41 -8.85
N GLU A 26 -3.82 -8.33 -10.17
CA GLU A 26 -2.67 -7.78 -10.88
C GLU A 26 -2.54 -6.27 -10.63
N GLU A 27 -3.64 -5.52 -10.73
CA GLU A 27 -3.67 -4.09 -10.43
C GLU A 27 -3.34 -3.82 -8.96
N LEU A 28 -3.94 -4.57 -8.03
CA LEU A 28 -3.65 -4.42 -6.61
C LEU A 28 -2.18 -4.69 -6.30
N LYS A 29 -1.58 -5.71 -6.90
CA LYS A 29 -0.13 -5.99 -6.76
C LYS A 29 0.73 -4.82 -7.28
N ALA A 30 0.35 -4.23 -8.41
CA ALA A 30 1.07 -3.08 -8.97
C ALA A 30 0.99 -1.86 -8.04
N ILE A 31 -0.20 -1.53 -7.55
CA ILE A 31 -0.43 -0.41 -6.62
C ILE A 31 0.31 -0.63 -5.30
N MET A 32 0.24 -1.83 -4.72
CA MET A 32 0.98 -2.17 -3.50
C MET A 32 2.49 -2.01 -3.69
N LYS A 33 3.02 -2.48 -4.83
CA LYS A 33 4.45 -2.34 -5.15
C LYS A 33 4.85 -0.87 -5.26
N GLU A 34 4.06 -0.06 -5.97
CA GLU A 34 4.32 1.38 -6.09
C GLU A 34 4.26 2.08 -4.74
N HIS A 35 3.24 1.79 -3.92
CA HIS A 35 3.09 2.35 -2.57
C HIS A 35 4.31 2.04 -1.68
N ILE A 36 4.71 0.76 -1.62
CA ILE A 36 5.86 0.32 -0.83
C ILE A 36 7.14 1.00 -1.31
N HIS A 37 7.42 1.01 -2.62
CA HIS A 37 8.62 1.66 -3.15
C HIS A 37 8.63 3.17 -2.89
N THR A 38 7.48 3.84 -3.02
CA THR A 38 7.35 5.27 -2.78
C THR A 38 7.61 5.61 -1.32
N VAL A 39 6.93 4.93 -0.39
CA VAL A 39 7.01 5.23 1.04
C VAL A 39 8.36 4.81 1.62
N VAL A 40 8.79 3.56 1.39
CA VAL A 40 10.06 3.06 1.93
C VAL A 40 11.25 3.76 1.26
N GLY A 41 11.17 4.01 -0.06
CA GLY A 41 12.19 4.75 -0.80
C GLY A 41 12.39 6.17 -0.27
N ARG A 42 11.29 6.90 -0.03
CA ARG A 42 11.32 8.26 0.54
C ARG A 42 12.05 8.33 1.89
N TYR A 43 11.94 7.28 2.70
CA TYR A 43 12.51 7.25 4.06
C TYR A 43 13.72 6.31 4.21
N LYS A 44 14.35 5.92 3.09
CA LYS A 44 15.53 5.06 3.09
C LYS A 44 16.63 5.61 4.01
N GLY A 45 17.15 4.76 4.89
CA GLY A 45 18.19 5.11 5.87
C GLY A 45 17.72 5.94 7.08
N ARG A 46 16.47 6.41 7.10
CA ARG A 46 15.91 7.22 8.19
C ARG A 46 15.07 6.40 9.17
N ILE A 47 14.30 5.45 8.65
CA ILE A 47 13.47 4.55 9.45
C ILE A 47 14.16 3.20 9.56
N LYS A 48 14.42 2.74 10.80
CA LYS A 48 15.21 1.52 11.08
C LYS A 48 14.41 0.21 10.98
N GLY A 49 13.09 0.26 11.02
CA GLY A 49 12.21 -0.90 10.94
C GLY A 49 10.81 -0.53 10.47
N TRP A 50 10.10 -1.46 9.84
CA TRP A 50 8.77 -1.26 9.29
C TRP A 50 7.85 -2.42 9.66
N ASP A 51 6.62 -2.07 10.02
CA ASP A 51 5.51 -3.01 10.01
C ASP A 51 5.06 -3.10 8.56
N VAL A 52 5.48 -4.17 7.88
CA VAL A 52 5.24 -4.33 6.44
C VAL A 52 3.79 -4.71 6.16
N VAL A 53 3.27 -5.66 6.94
CA VAL A 53 1.86 -6.02 6.96
C VAL A 53 1.41 -5.90 8.40
N ASN A 54 0.27 -5.25 8.60
CA ASN A 54 -0.42 -5.21 9.88
C ASN A 54 -1.78 -5.87 9.69
N GLU A 55 -2.06 -6.89 10.49
CA GLU A 55 -3.35 -7.62 10.54
C GLU A 55 -3.91 -7.95 9.15
#